data_AF-A0A8S1QRZ7-F1
#
_entry.id   AF-A0A8S1QRZ7-F1
#
_cell.length_a   1.000
_cell.length_b   1.000
_cell.length_c   1.000
_cell.angle_alpha   90.00
_cell.angle_beta   90.00
_cell.angle_gamma   90.00
#
_symmetry.space_group_name_H-M   'P 1'
#
loop_
_entity.id
_entity.type
_entity.pdbx_description
1 polymer ?
#
loop_
_entity_poly.entity_id
_entity_poly.type
_entity_poly.pdbx_seq_one_letter_code
_entity_poly.pdbx_strand_id
1 'polypeptide(L)'
;MLRYYVIVILFAISLNYSKKEFKFCSRQNKIKTQIRGNYKNVISYDESPLLTSRKQNYIQLSGSGILFRNEIYGAYQNYLGTYCGKGKSIVIELRQAFELNTLKIMLRNGDVRTYDFIVYASDSNKETVIFDGINYYNEVAKIKFQNQFVKYFRIFNRNGNSETANINIIKIEAYFQL
;
A
#
# COMPACT_ATOMS: atom_id res chain seq x y z
N MET A 1 40.36 -65.88 -17.10
CA MET A 1 39.77 -65.18 -15.93
C MET A 1 40.26 -63.73 -15.86
N LEU A 2 39.86 -62.86 -16.80
CA LEU A 2 40.28 -61.44 -16.80
C LEU A 2 39.23 -60.51 -17.44
N ARG A 3 37.97 -60.95 -17.55
CA ARG A 3 36.89 -60.21 -18.24
C ARG A 3 35.78 -59.70 -17.30
N TYR A 4 35.79 -60.08 -16.03
CA TYR A 4 34.77 -59.67 -15.05
C TYR A 4 35.20 -58.51 -14.13
N TYR A 5 36.50 -58.19 -14.04
CA TYR A 5 36.99 -57.11 -13.17
C TYR A 5 36.81 -55.70 -13.75
N VAL A 6 36.69 -55.56 -15.08
CA VAL A 6 36.57 -54.24 -15.74
C VAL A 6 35.16 -53.65 -15.58
N ILE A 7 34.14 -54.50 -15.43
CA ILE A 7 32.74 -54.06 -15.31
C ILE A 7 32.44 -53.53 -13.90
N VAL A 8 33.09 -54.05 -12.86
CA VAL A 8 32.87 -53.59 -11.47
C VAL A 8 33.54 -52.23 -11.23
N ILE A 9 34.66 -51.92 -11.90
CA ILE A 9 35.35 -50.63 -11.75
C ILE A 9 34.57 -49.49 -12.44
N LEU A 10 33.84 -49.76 -13.53
CA LEU A 10 33.01 -48.75 -14.20
C LEU A 10 31.73 -48.39 -13.42
N PHE A 11 31.23 -49.28 -12.54
CA PHE A 11 30.09 -48.96 -11.66
C PHE A 11 30.48 -48.16 -10.41
N ALA A 12 31.76 -48.18 -10.01
CA ALA A 12 32.25 -47.38 -8.89
C ALA A 12 32.48 -45.90 -9.26
N ILE A 13 32.63 -45.57 -10.55
CA ILE A 13 32.93 -44.22 -11.02
C ILE A 13 31.64 -43.38 -11.20
N SER A 14 30.47 -43.99 -11.32
CA SER A 14 29.19 -43.28 -11.50
C SER A 14 28.50 -42.84 -10.20
N LEU A 15 29.01 -43.19 -9.02
CA LEU A 15 28.43 -42.78 -7.73
C LEU A 15 29.12 -41.56 -7.08
N ASN A 16 30.18 -41.01 -7.69
CA ASN A 16 30.80 -39.75 -7.27
C ASN A 16 30.20 -38.52 -7.99
N TYR A 17 28.91 -38.57 -8.33
CA TYR A 17 28.16 -37.39 -8.71
C TYR A 17 27.91 -36.53 -7.46
N SER A 18 28.89 -35.66 -7.19
CA SER A 18 28.76 -34.30 -6.67
C SER A 18 27.34 -33.94 -6.17
N LYS A 19 27.04 -34.30 -4.92
CA LYS A 19 26.02 -33.59 -4.15
C LYS A 19 26.62 -32.23 -3.78
N LYS A 20 26.60 -31.30 -4.74
CA LYS A 20 26.66 -29.87 -4.39
C LYS A 20 25.39 -29.58 -3.60
N GLU A 21 25.52 -29.58 -2.27
CA GLU A 21 24.55 -28.93 -1.41
C GLU A 21 24.43 -27.48 -1.87
N PHE A 22 23.36 -27.18 -2.60
CA PHE A 22 22.91 -25.82 -2.76
C PHE A 22 22.47 -25.36 -1.37
N LYS A 23 23.41 -24.78 -0.62
CA LYS A 23 23.07 -23.90 0.50
C LYS A 23 22.28 -22.75 -0.11
N PHE A 24 20.96 -22.91 -0.11
CA PHE A 24 20.05 -21.78 -0.16
C PHE A 24 20.36 -20.99 1.10
N CYS A 25 21.31 -20.05 1.01
CA CYS A 25 21.30 -18.89 1.86
C CYS A 25 20.00 -18.16 1.53
N SER A 26 18.90 -18.58 2.17
CA SER A 26 17.81 -17.66 2.43
C SER A 26 18.36 -16.64 3.39
N ARG A 27 19.08 -15.66 2.83
CA ARG A 27 19.20 -14.37 3.46
C ARG A 27 17.76 -13.87 3.48
N GLN A 28 17.02 -14.22 4.52
CA GLN A 28 15.91 -13.41 4.96
C GLN A 28 16.55 -12.06 5.25
N ASN A 29 16.56 -11.21 4.23
CA ASN A 29 16.67 -9.80 4.46
C ASN A 29 15.46 -9.52 5.36
N LYS A 30 15.68 -9.49 6.67
CA LYS A 30 14.94 -8.59 7.54
C LYS A 30 15.04 -7.27 6.82
N ILE A 31 14.00 -6.94 6.07
CA ILE A 31 13.85 -5.64 5.45
C ILE A 31 14.05 -4.69 6.63
N LYS A 32 15.20 -3.99 6.65
CA LYS A 32 15.47 -3.01 7.69
C LYS A 32 14.40 -1.93 7.51
N THR A 33 13.34 -2.02 8.29
CA THR A 33 12.24 -1.06 8.37
C THR A 33 12.73 0.19 9.07
N GLN A 34 13.63 0.93 8.43
CA GLN A 34 14.11 2.22 8.91
C GLN A 34 14.42 3.11 7.72
N ILE A 35 13.36 3.60 7.08
CA ILE A 35 13.46 4.80 6.27
C ILE A 35 12.50 5.80 6.90
N ARG A 36 13.03 6.69 7.74
CA ARG A 36 12.40 7.98 7.99
C ARG A 36 12.40 8.71 6.66
N GLY A 37 11.31 8.60 5.92
CA GLY A 37 11.12 9.34 4.69
C GLY A 37 10.79 10.78 5.02
N ASN A 38 11.79 11.57 5.45
CA ASN A 38 11.61 13.02 5.62
C ASN A 38 11.09 13.58 4.31
N TYR A 39 9.83 14.03 4.30
CA TYR A 39 9.13 14.56 3.13
C TYR A 39 9.03 13.61 1.92
N LYS A 40 9.43 12.34 2.06
CA LYS A 40 9.31 11.34 0.99
C LYS A 40 7.91 10.75 1.03
N ASN A 41 7.13 10.96 -0.02
CA ASN A 41 5.84 10.31 -0.17
C ASN A 41 6.02 8.79 -0.37
N VAL A 42 5.58 8.00 0.61
CA VAL A 42 5.64 6.52 0.56
C VAL A 42 4.41 5.89 -0.09
N ILE A 43 3.44 6.72 -0.49
CA ILE A 43 2.24 6.34 -1.25
C ILE A 43 2.36 6.97 -2.64
N SER A 44 3.27 6.42 -3.44
CA SER A 44 3.54 6.85 -4.82
C SER A 44 3.75 5.63 -5.72
N TYR A 45 3.59 5.76 -7.04
CA TYR A 45 3.78 4.62 -7.96
C TYR A 45 5.17 4.01 -7.82
N ASP A 46 6.19 4.87 -7.67
CA ASP A 46 7.59 4.45 -7.57
C ASP A 46 7.86 3.64 -6.29
N GLU A 47 7.11 3.91 -5.22
CA GLU A 47 7.20 3.17 -3.96
C GLU A 47 6.32 1.90 -3.95
N SER A 48 5.53 1.68 -5.01
CA SER A 48 4.72 0.48 -5.26
C SER A 48 3.82 0.04 -4.09
N PRO A 49 2.99 0.92 -3.51
CA PRO A 49 1.96 0.53 -2.56
C PRO A 49 0.89 -0.33 -3.24
N LEU A 50 0.14 -1.09 -2.43
CA LEU A 50 -0.91 -2.00 -2.88
C LEU A 50 -2.27 -1.53 -2.37
N LEU A 51 -3.25 -1.49 -3.27
CA LEU A 51 -4.66 -1.32 -2.91
C LEU A 51 -5.25 -2.71 -2.58
N THR A 52 -5.14 -3.15 -1.33
CA THR A 52 -5.53 -4.51 -0.91
C THR A 52 -7.04 -4.76 -0.93
N SER A 53 -7.81 -3.68 -0.91
CA SER A 53 -9.28 -3.68 -0.94
C SER A 53 -9.85 -3.47 -2.35
N ARG A 54 -9.07 -3.72 -3.42
CA ARG A 54 -9.49 -3.50 -4.82
C ARG A 54 -10.82 -4.19 -5.20
N LYS A 55 -11.17 -5.32 -4.56
CA LYS A 55 -12.45 -6.01 -4.82
C LYS A 55 -13.67 -5.26 -4.27
N GLN A 56 -13.47 -4.36 -3.30
CA GLN A 56 -14.53 -3.58 -2.63
C GLN A 56 -14.58 -2.13 -3.10
N ASN A 57 -13.53 -1.69 -3.80
CA ASN A 57 -13.38 -0.32 -4.28
C ASN A 57 -13.46 -0.29 -5.79
N TYR A 58 -14.00 0.79 -6.29
CA TYR A 58 -14.08 1.04 -7.71
C TYR A 58 -13.03 2.07 -8.09
N ILE A 59 -12.47 1.89 -9.30
CA ILE A 59 -11.52 2.81 -9.89
C ILE A 59 -12.22 3.43 -11.10
N GLN A 60 -12.48 4.72 -11.05
CA GLN A 60 -13.16 5.41 -12.14
C GLN A 60 -12.12 5.80 -13.21
N LEU A 61 -12.32 5.28 -14.43
CA LEU A 61 -11.46 5.31 -15.63
C LEU A 61 -10.20 4.41 -15.60
N SER A 62 -9.94 3.76 -16.74
CA SER A 62 -9.00 2.63 -16.89
C SER A 62 -7.55 3.00 -16.57
N GLY A 63 -6.88 2.10 -15.84
CA GLY A 63 -5.43 2.06 -15.56
C GLY A 63 -4.90 3.16 -14.64
N SER A 64 -5.55 4.31 -14.62
CA SER A 64 -4.99 5.55 -14.11
C SER A 64 -5.70 6.01 -12.84
N GLY A 65 -6.98 5.73 -12.57
CA GLY A 65 -7.71 6.20 -11.36
C GLY A 65 -7.17 5.74 -9.97
N ILE A 66 -6.00 5.10 -9.92
CA ILE A 66 -5.30 4.68 -8.71
C ILE A 66 -4.80 5.92 -7.95
N LEU A 67 -5.07 5.93 -6.65
CA LEU A 67 -4.76 7.02 -5.72
C LEU A 67 -3.26 7.23 -5.41
N PHE A 68 -2.37 6.46 -6.04
CA PHE A 68 -0.91 6.43 -5.82
C PHE A 68 -0.10 7.23 -6.86
N ARG A 69 -0.74 8.10 -7.65
CA ARG A 69 0.00 8.82 -8.70
C ARG A 69 1.03 9.78 -8.15
N ASN A 70 2.10 9.99 -8.92
CA ASN A 70 3.09 11.03 -8.61
C ASN A 70 2.51 12.45 -8.86
N GLU A 71 1.72 12.60 -9.91
CA GLU A 71 1.11 13.87 -10.34
C GLU A 71 -0.26 14.13 -9.69
N ILE A 72 -0.63 15.41 -9.57
CA ILE A 72 -1.99 15.83 -9.21
C ILE A 72 -2.82 15.83 -10.50
N TYR A 73 -4.07 15.40 -10.44
CA TYR A 73 -4.98 15.45 -11.59
C TYR A 73 -5.13 16.90 -12.08
N GLY A 74 -5.08 17.10 -13.41
CA GLY A 74 -5.42 18.39 -14.00
C GLY A 74 -6.87 18.79 -13.69
N ALA A 75 -7.14 20.10 -13.64
CA ALA A 75 -8.38 20.74 -13.18
C ALA A 75 -9.68 20.36 -13.93
N TYR A 76 -9.65 19.41 -14.87
CA TYR A 76 -10.71 19.14 -15.85
C TYR A 76 -11.36 17.76 -15.73
N GLN A 77 -11.36 17.13 -14.56
CA GLN A 77 -11.81 15.73 -14.48
C GLN A 77 -12.63 15.47 -13.21
N ASN A 78 -13.91 15.78 -13.30
CA ASN A 78 -14.96 15.53 -12.30
C ASN A 78 -15.14 14.03 -11.92
N TYR A 79 -14.33 13.10 -12.44
CA TYR A 79 -14.61 11.67 -12.38
C TYR A 79 -13.38 10.78 -12.18
N LEU A 80 -12.28 11.33 -11.67
CA LEU A 80 -11.05 10.54 -11.49
C LEU A 80 -10.75 10.26 -10.03
N GLY A 81 -10.63 8.97 -9.69
CA GLY A 81 -10.22 8.56 -8.36
C GLY A 81 -10.63 7.14 -7.99
N THR A 82 -10.24 6.77 -6.79
CA THR A 82 -10.68 5.56 -6.12
C THR A 82 -11.85 5.91 -5.21
N TYR A 83 -12.92 5.13 -5.29
CA TYR A 83 -14.10 5.35 -4.44
C TYR A 83 -14.61 4.06 -3.82
N CYS A 84 -15.29 4.20 -2.69
CA CYS A 84 -16.00 3.11 -2.04
C CYS A 84 -17.33 3.61 -1.45
N GLY A 85 -18.32 2.73 -1.40
CA GLY A 85 -19.64 3.04 -0.84
C GLY A 85 -19.68 3.07 0.68
N LYS A 86 -20.77 3.57 1.24
CA LYS A 86 -21.00 3.67 2.69
C LYS A 86 -20.78 2.33 3.39
N GLY A 87 -20.09 2.36 4.52
CA GLY A 87 -19.73 1.17 5.30
C GLY A 87 -18.60 0.32 4.70
N LYS A 88 -17.96 0.78 3.60
CA LYS A 88 -16.78 0.14 3.01
C LYS A 88 -15.50 0.90 3.34
N SER A 89 -14.35 0.30 3.02
CA SER A 89 -13.05 0.89 3.30
C SER A 89 -12.12 0.87 2.10
N ILE A 90 -11.42 1.97 1.89
CA ILE A 90 -10.21 2.01 1.06
C ILE A 90 -9.02 1.65 1.95
N VAL A 91 -8.47 0.46 1.74
CA VAL A 91 -7.31 -0.10 2.45
C VAL A 91 -6.09 -0.10 1.54
N ILE A 92 -5.05 0.56 2.01
CA ILE A 92 -3.76 0.76 1.34
C ILE A 92 -2.70 0.05 2.16
N GLU A 93 -1.98 -0.88 1.54
CA GLU A 93 -0.80 -1.51 2.11
C GLU A 93 0.46 -0.89 1.51
N LEU A 94 1.36 -0.45 2.36
CA LEU A 94 2.69 0.01 1.97
C LEU A 94 3.60 -1.20 1.73
N ARG A 95 4.59 -1.09 0.84
CA ARG A 95 5.52 -2.21 0.56
C ARG A 95 6.21 -2.76 1.82
N GLN A 96 6.51 -1.89 2.77
CA GLN A 96 7.09 -2.19 4.08
C GLN A 96 6.49 -1.25 5.13
N ALA A 97 6.76 -1.50 6.42
CA ALA A 97 6.40 -0.54 7.45
C ALA A 97 7.31 0.70 7.41
N PHE A 98 6.73 1.89 7.53
CA PHE A 98 7.44 3.17 7.59
C PHE A 98 7.06 3.92 8.88
N GLU A 99 8.00 4.64 9.48
CA GLU A 99 7.69 5.59 10.55
C GLU A 99 7.10 6.85 9.91
N LEU A 100 5.83 7.16 10.19
CA LEU A 100 5.07 8.24 9.57
C LEU A 100 4.35 9.08 10.63
N ASN A 101 4.02 10.31 10.26
CA ASN A 101 3.21 11.20 11.12
C ASN A 101 2.32 12.16 10.33
N THR A 102 2.32 12.06 9.00
CA THR A 102 1.52 12.91 8.12
C THR A 102 0.88 12.06 7.03
N LEU A 103 -0.42 12.25 6.85
CA LEU A 103 -1.21 11.72 5.74
C LEU A 103 -1.95 12.88 5.09
N LYS A 104 -1.90 12.97 3.77
CA LYS A 104 -2.70 13.89 2.97
C LYS A 104 -3.67 13.09 2.11
N ILE A 105 -4.94 13.42 2.18
CA ILE A 105 -5.99 12.85 1.34
C ILE A 105 -6.58 13.98 0.51
N MET A 106 -6.48 13.89 -0.80
CA MET A 106 -7.18 14.77 -1.74
C MET A 106 -8.52 14.12 -2.07
N LEU A 107 -9.59 14.73 -1.57
CA LEU A 107 -10.96 14.37 -1.86
C LEU A 107 -11.37 14.94 -3.23
N ARG A 108 -12.47 14.46 -3.78
CA ARG A 108 -13.01 15.02 -5.02
C ARG A 108 -13.28 16.52 -4.84
N ASN A 109 -12.61 17.32 -5.66
CA ASN A 109 -12.81 18.76 -5.85
C ASN A 109 -13.97 18.99 -6.85
N GLY A 110 -14.66 20.12 -6.71
CA GLY A 110 -15.54 20.66 -7.75
C GLY A 110 -16.88 21.20 -7.25
N ASP A 111 -17.16 21.12 -5.95
CA ASP A 111 -18.38 21.63 -5.32
C ASP A 111 -18.24 21.79 -3.79
N VAL A 112 -19.35 22.14 -3.13
CA VAL A 112 -19.46 22.44 -1.69
C VAL A 112 -19.74 21.21 -0.82
N ARG A 113 -19.37 20.00 -1.28
CA ARG A 113 -19.74 18.77 -0.56
C ARG A 113 -18.95 18.56 0.72
N THR A 114 -19.60 18.00 1.73
CA THR A 114 -18.95 17.55 2.97
C THR A 114 -18.78 16.04 2.99
N TYR A 115 -17.84 15.53 3.79
CA TYR A 115 -17.49 14.10 3.87
C TYR A 115 -17.49 13.57 5.30
N ASP A 116 -17.99 12.34 5.45
CA ASP A 116 -18.01 11.60 6.73
C ASP A 116 -17.14 10.35 6.62
N PHE A 117 -15.95 10.37 7.24
CA PHE A 117 -15.00 9.26 7.16
C PHE A 117 -14.04 9.21 8.35
N ILE A 118 -13.55 8.00 8.61
CA ILE A 118 -12.55 7.74 9.65
C ILE A 118 -11.29 7.22 8.98
N VAL A 119 -10.13 7.72 9.39
CA VAL A 119 -8.85 7.21 8.92
C VAL A 119 -8.13 6.49 10.06
N TYR A 120 -7.67 5.30 9.73
CA TYR A 120 -6.88 4.46 10.60
C TYR A 120 -5.49 4.25 10.02
N ALA A 121 -4.50 4.16 10.90
CA ALA A 121 -3.14 3.70 10.59
C ALA A 121 -2.86 2.42 11.37
N SER A 122 -2.10 1.49 10.78
CA SER A 122 -1.75 0.22 11.44
C SER A 122 -0.39 -0.30 11.01
N ASP A 123 0.35 -0.93 11.93
CA ASP A 123 1.59 -1.67 11.67
C ASP A 123 1.39 -3.20 11.49
N SER A 124 0.15 -3.63 11.25
CA SER A 124 -0.37 -5.03 11.20
C SER A 124 -0.87 -5.59 12.53
N ASN A 125 -0.39 -5.10 13.67
CA ASN A 125 -0.75 -5.65 14.98
C ASN A 125 -1.73 -4.75 15.75
N LYS A 126 -1.62 -3.44 15.52
CA LYS A 126 -2.47 -2.45 16.17
C LYS A 126 -3.02 -1.48 15.14
N GLU A 127 -4.29 -1.16 15.25
CA GLU A 127 -4.94 -0.12 14.47
C GLU A 127 -5.24 1.09 15.37
N THR A 128 -4.88 2.29 14.89
CA THR A 128 -5.10 3.57 15.59
C THR A 128 -5.91 4.50 14.71
N VAL A 129 -6.96 5.10 15.29
CA VAL A 129 -7.68 6.21 14.64
C VAL A 129 -6.74 7.41 14.60
N ILE A 130 -6.46 7.91 13.40
CA ILE A 130 -5.63 9.11 13.19
C ILE A 130 -6.45 10.33 12.73
N PHE A 131 -7.70 10.11 12.30
CA PHE A 131 -8.62 11.15 11.92
C PHE A 131 -10.07 10.66 12.01
N ASP A 132 -10.95 11.50 12.52
CA ASP A 132 -12.40 11.29 12.52
C ASP A 132 -13.09 12.55 11.96
N GLY A 133 -13.46 12.48 10.68
CA GLY A 133 -14.13 13.57 9.98
C GLY A 133 -15.64 13.40 10.01
N ILE A 134 -16.33 14.41 10.53
CA ILE A 134 -17.77 14.59 10.44
C ILE A 134 -18.00 15.92 9.72
N ASN A 135 -18.80 15.91 8.65
CA ASN A 135 -19.05 17.08 7.80
C ASN A 135 -17.75 17.77 7.32
N TYR A 136 -16.72 16.99 6.98
CA TYR A 136 -15.44 17.55 6.54
C TYR A 136 -15.58 18.22 5.17
N TYR A 137 -15.34 19.53 5.08
CA TYR A 137 -15.66 20.34 3.90
C TYR A 137 -14.45 20.74 3.05
N ASN A 138 -13.21 20.48 3.51
CA ASN A 138 -12.04 20.85 2.73
C ASN A 138 -11.73 19.77 1.67
N GLU A 139 -11.25 20.20 0.51
CA GLU A 139 -10.81 19.29 -0.55
C GLU A 139 -9.58 18.47 -0.16
N VAL A 140 -8.74 19.01 0.72
CA VAL A 140 -7.51 18.35 1.18
C VAL A 140 -7.59 18.12 2.69
N ALA A 141 -7.60 16.85 3.09
CA ALA A 141 -7.41 16.44 4.48
C ALA A 141 -5.93 16.22 4.76
N LYS A 142 -5.27 17.25 5.31
CA LYS A 142 -3.90 17.15 5.82
C LYS A 142 -3.94 16.74 7.29
N ILE A 143 -3.74 15.46 7.55
CA ILE A 143 -3.84 14.81 8.86
C ILE A 143 -2.45 14.68 9.45
N LYS A 144 -2.19 15.38 10.56
CA LYS A 144 -1.00 15.18 11.40
C LYS A 144 -1.37 14.25 12.54
N PHE A 145 -0.56 13.22 12.79
CA PHE A 145 -0.76 12.23 13.85
C PHE A 145 0.54 11.91 14.59
N GLN A 146 0.45 11.18 15.70
CA GLN A 146 1.62 10.79 16.49
C GLN A 146 2.58 9.93 15.67
N ASN A 147 3.90 10.08 15.89
CA ASN A 147 4.90 9.26 15.22
C ASN A 147 4.64 7.79 15.51
N GLN A 148 4.40 7.00 14.47
CA GLN A 148 4.17 5.57 14.60
C GLN A 148 4.60 4.84 13.34
N PHE A 149 4.86 3.54 13.47
CA PHE A 149 5.05 2.67 12.33
C PHE A 149 3.71 2.40 11.65
N VAL A 150 3.69 2.48 10.33
CA VAL A 150 2.52 2.24 9.50
C VAL A 150 2.90 1.33 8.35
N LYS A 151 2.14 0.24 8.21
CA LYS A 151 2.14 -0.69 7.09
C LYS A 151 0.81 -0.59 6.32
N TYR A 152 -0.29 -0.24 6.99
CA TYR A 152 -1.60 -0.07 6.39
C TYR A 152 -2.23 1.27 6.75
N PHE A 153 -2.90 1.88 5.77
CA PHE A 153 -3.92 2.89 6.00
C PHE A 153 -5.29 2.33 5.64
N ARG A 154 -6.28 2.58 6.47
CA ARG A 154 -7.67 2.25 6.20
C ARG A 154 -8.53 3.50 6.30
N ILE A 155 -9.23 3.81 5.22
CA ILE A 155 -10.13 4.96 5.13
C ILE A 155 -11.54 4.39 5.08
N PHE A 156 -12.23 4.47 6.21
CA PHE A 156 -13.57 3.95 6.38
C PHE A 156 -14.59 5.02 5.97
N ASN A 157 -15.40 4.70 4.97
CA ASN A 157 -16.53 5.53 4.57
C ASN A 157 -17.67 5.37 5.59
N ARG A 158 -17.82 6.34 6.49
CA ARG A 158 -18.86 6.32 7.53
C ARG A 158 -20.24 6.58 6.93
N ASN A 159 -20.37 7.62 6.11
CA ASN A 159 -21.69 8.04 5.60
C ASN A 159 -21.68 8.66 4.19
N GLY A 160 -20.56 8.61 3.47
CA GLY A 160 -20.40 9.14 2.13
C GLY A 160 -20.03 10.62 2.14
N ASN A 161 -20.60 11.36 1.19
CA ASN A 161 -20.58 12.81 1.15
C ASN A 161 -22.02 13.36 1.10
N SER A 162 -22.17 14.68 1.21
CA SER A 162 -23.49 15.35 1.19
C SER A 162 -24.34 15.06 -0.05
N GLU A 163 -23.74 14.59 -1.15
CA GLU A 163 -24.42 14.32 -2.42
C GLU A 163 -24.66 12.83 -2.69
N THR A 164 -23.81 11.94 -2.16
CA THR A 164 -23.80 10.51 -2.52
C THR A 164 -23.27 9.65 -1.37
N ALA A 165 -23.62 8.36 -1.38
CA ALA A 165 -23.11 7.39 -0.40
C ALA A 165 -21.61 7.05 -0.56
N ASN A 166 -20.87 7.69 -1.48
CA ASN A 166 -19.49 7.36 -1.79
C ASN A 166 -18.50 8.34 -1.16
N ILE A 167 -17.34 7.84 -0.74
CA ILE A 167 -16.15 8.68 -0.58
C ILE A 167 -15.34 8.59 -1.87
N ASN A 168 -14.96 9.74 -2.42
CA ASN A 168 -14.21 9.84 -3.67
C ASN A 168 -12.83 10.41 -3.35
N ILE A 169 -11.79 9.61 -3.55
CA ILE A 169 -10.42 10.00 -3.27
C ILE A 169 -9.65 10.10 -4.58
N ILE A 170 -9.15 11.31 -4.81
CA ILE A 170 -8.34 11.65 -5.98
C ILE A 170 -6.91 11.12 -5.77
N LYS A 171 -6.26 11.53 -4.68
CA LYS A 171 -4.85 11.23 -4.41
C LYS A 171 -4.61 11.08 -2.93
N ILE A 172 -3.61 10.27 -2.57
CA ILE A 172 -3.11 10.18 -1.20
C ILE A 172 -1.59 10.33 -1.20
N GLU A 173 -1.08 11.01 -0.18
CA GLU A 173 0.35 11.09 0.11
C GLU A 173 0.56 10.76 1.60
N ALA A 174 1.60 10.01 1.93
CA ALA A 174 1.99 9.80 3.32
C ALA A 174 3.50 9.98 3.47
N TYR A 175 3.93 10.68 4.51
CA TYR A 175 5.33 10.98 4.74
C TYR A 175 5.60 11.31 6.20
N PHE A 176 6.87 11.29 6.57
CA PHE A 176 7.32 11.82 7.83
C PHE A 176 7.63 13.32 7.66
N GLN A 177 7.05 14.16 8.52
CA GLN A 177 7.32 15.59 8.58
C GLN A 177 7.87 15.91 9.96
N LEU A 178 9.09 16.47 10.01
CA LEU A 178 9.71 16.95 11.25
C LEU A 178 8.91 18.11 11.86
#